data_AF-A0A5E5P258-F1
#
_entry.id   AF-A0A5E5P258-F1
#
_cell.length_a   1.000
_cell.length_b   1.000
_cell.length_c   1.000
_cell.angle_alpha   90.00
_cell.angle_beta   90.00
_cell.angle_gamma   90.00
#
_symmetry.space_group_name_H-M   'P 1'
#
loop_
_entity.id
_entity.type
_entity.pdbx_description
1 polymer ?
#
loop_
_entity_poly.entity_id
_entity_poly.type
_entity_poly.pdbx_seq_one_letter_code
_entity_poly.pdbx_strand_id
1 'polypeptide(L)'
;MSKQQHYSNDKDLHRHVAGLVKQGWTFMKGKTHGKLVAPNGRRMSVAVSPSDRRGFENHVHQVERLQALPAAPTRTRKGKGR
;
A
#
# COMPACT_ATOMS: atom_id res chain seq x y z
N MET A 1 -16.03 15.95 6.81
CA MET A 1 -15.44 15.06 7.85
C MET A 1 -14.80 13.86 7.15
N SER A 2 -13.49 13.84 7.00
CA SER A 2 -12.79 12.73 6.36
C SER A 2 -12.86 11.50 7.27
N LYS A 3 -13.55 10.45 6.79
CA LYS A 3 -13.71 9.17 7.51
C LYS A 3 -12.32 8.65 7.88
N GLN A 4 -12.03 8.48 9.17
CA GLN A 4 -10.80 7.84 9.62
C GLN A 4 -10.81 6.40 9.08
N GLN A 5 -10.00 6.16 8.06
CA GLN A 5 -9.88 4.84 7.46
C GLN A 5 -8.95 4.01 8.35
N HIS A 6 -9.47 2.92 8.90
CA HIS A 6 -8.67 1.98 9.65
C HIS A 6 -7.83 1.14 8.67
N TYR A 7 -6.55 1.49 8.52
CA TYR A 7 -5.61 0.86 7.59
C TYR A 7 -5.05 -0.48 8.10
N SER A 8 -4.69 -0.54 9.38
CA SER A 8 -4.14 -1.72 10.05
C SER A 8 -4.42 -1.64 11.55
N ASN A 9 -4.42 -2.78 12.24
CA ASN A 9 -4.50 -2.87 13.70
C ASN A 9 -3.21 -2.42 14.39
N ASP A 10 -2.09 -2.45 13.67
CA ASP A 10 -0.82 -1.92 14.16
C ASP A 10 -0.80 -0.39 14.04
N LYS A 11 -0.53 0.30 15.17
CA LYS A 11 -0.62 1.77 15.25
C LYS A 11 0.46 2.45 14.42
N ASP A 12 1.67 1.89 14.37
CA ASP A 12 2.78 2.43 13.59
C ASP A 12 2.51 2.30 12.10
N LEU A 13 2.03 1.12 11.67
CA LEU A 13 1.61 0.89 10.30
C LEU A 13 0.44 1.80 9.91
N HIS A 14 -0.55 1.98 10.80
CA HIS A 14 -1.65 2.89 10.57
C HIS A 14 -1.18 4.33 10.32
N ARG A 15 -0.31 4.86 11.20
CA ARG A 15 0.23 6.22 11.07
C ARG A 15 1.07 6.38 9.80
N HIS A 16 1.88 5.38 9.48
CA HIS A 16 2.72 5.40 8.28
C HIS A 16 1.88 5.38 7.00
N VAL A 17 0.88 4.50 6.90
CA VAL A 17 -0.06 4.46 5.76
C VAL A 17 -0.83 5.76 5.61
N ALA A 18 -1.30 6.35 6.72
CA ALA A 18 -1.98 7.65 6.70
C ALA A 18 -1.06 8.77 6.15
N GLY A 19 0.23 8.74 6.50
CA GLY A 19 1.25 9.64 5.94
C GLY A 19 1.43 9.48 4.44
N LEU A 20 1.54 8.23 3.96
CA LEU A 20 1.66 7.93 2.53
C LEU A 20 0.44 8.39 1.73
N VAL A 21 -0.77 8.18 2.27
CA VAL A 21 -1.99 8.64 1.60
C VAL A 21 -2.00 10.17 1.45
N LYS A 22 -1.51 10.91 2.45
CA LYS A 22 -1.33 12.37 2.32
C LYS A 22 -0.29 12.77 1.27
N GLN A 23 0.71 11.93 1.02
CA GLN A 23 1.73 12.13 -0.02
C GLN A 23 1.22 11.75 -1.43
N GLY A 24 -0.06 11.40 -1.59
CA GLY A 24 -0.66 11.06 -2.88
C GLY A 24 -0.72 9.55 -3.16
N TRP A 25 -0.43 8.69 -2.19
CA TRP A 25 -0.70 7.26 -2.33
C TRP A 25 -2.19 6.97 -2.20
N THR A 26 -2.65 5.92 -2.87
CA THR A 26 -4.03 5.46 -2.77
C THR A 26 -4.08 4.15 -2.00
N PHE A 27 -4.83 4.15 -0.89
CA PHE A 27 -5.13 2.92 -0.15
C PHE A 27 -6.47 2.35 -0.60
N MET A 28 -6.48 1.06 -0.93
CA MET A 28 -7.68 0.28 -1.25
C MET A 28 -7.87 -0.80 -0.19
N LYS A 29 -8.97 -0.72 0.56
CA LYS A 29 -9.30 -1.73 1.58
C LYS A 29 -9.73 -3.04 0.92
N GLY A 30 -9.08 -4.14 1.29
CA GLY A 30 -9.54 -5.51 0.99
C GLY A 30 -10.11 -6.21 2.22
N LYS A 31 -10.54 -7.48 2.08
CA LYS A 31 -11.08 -8.28 3.20
C LYS A 31 -10.02 -8.60 4.26
N THR A 32 -8.88 -9.14 3.82
CA THR A 32 -7.78 -9.60 4.70
C THR A 32 -6.52 -8.75 4.58
N HIS A 33 -6.28 -8.21 3.37
CA HIS A 33 -5.15 -7.33 3.08
C HIS A 33 -5.65 -6.07 2.38
N GLY A 34 -5.18 -4.91 2.83
CA GLY A 34 -5.28 -3.67 2.08
C GLY A 34 -4.30 -3.68 0.90
N LYS A 35 -4.50 -2.79 -0.05
CA LYS A 35 -3.53 -2.51 -1.12
C LYS A 35 -3.16 -1.03 -1.08
N LEU A 36 -1.88 -0.73 -1.19
CA LEU A 36 -1.37 0.61 -1.36
C LEU A 36 -0.86 0.75 -2.77
N VAL A 37 -1.32 1.79 -3.46
CA VAL A 37 -0.89 2.15 -4.81
C VAL A 37 -0.10 3.44 -4.71
N ALA A 38 1.15 3.38 -5.10
CA ALA A 38 2.05 4.52 -5.18
C ALA A 38 1.66 5.41 -6.37
N PRO A 39 1.94 6.72 -6.30
CA PRO A 39 1.65 7.66 -7.40
C PRO A 39 2.39 7.29 -8.69
N ASN A 40 3.48 6.54 -8.61
CA ASN A 40 4.21 6.01 -9.77
C ASN A 40 3.55 4.77 -10.40
N GLY A 41 2.34 4.39 -9.97
CA GLY A 41 1.58 3.26 -10.49
C GLY A 41 1.99 1.90 -9.93
N ARG A 42 3.01 1.84 -9.05
CA ARG A 42 3.33 0.59 -8.34
C ARG A 42 2.35 0.32 -7.21
N ARG A 43 2.27 -0.93 -6.77
CA ARG A 43 1.37 -1.33 -5.70
C ARG A 43 1.98 -2.38 -4.79
N MET A 44 1.60 -2.35 -3.52
CA MET A 44 1.91 -3.36 -2.51
C MET A 44 0.67 -3.76 -1.73
N SER A 45 0.70 -4.96 -1.15
CA SER A 45 -0.28 -5.40 -0.15
C SER A 45 0.13 -4.97 1.25
N VAL A 46 -0.85 -4.51 2.02
CA VAL A 46 -0.70 -4.17 3.45
C VAL A 46 -1.48 -5.19 4.27
N ALA A 47 -0.80 -5.87 5.18
CA ALA A 47 -1.46 -6.77 6.12
C ALA A 47 -2.26 -5.96 7.16
N VAL A 48 -3.53 -6.36 7.37
CA VAL A 48 -4.40 -5.73 8.37
C VAL A 48 -3.98 -6.12 9.80
N SER A 49 -3.40 -7.31 9.97
CA SER A 49 -2.80 -7.78 11.22
C SER A 49 -1.46 -8.46 10.90
N PRO A 50 -0.32 -7.76 11.01
CA PRO A 50 0.97 -8.42 10.95
C PRO A 50 1.17 -9.24 12.24
N SER A 51 1.18 -10.57 12.14
CA SER A 51 1.55 -11.45 13.29
C SER A 51 3.05 -11.47 13.57
N ASP A 52 3.84 -10.79 12.73
CA ASP A 52 5.30 -10.82 12.75
C ASP A 52 5.85 -9.48 13.26
N ARG A 53 6.74 -9.53 14.27
CA ARG A 53 7.29 -8.36 14.96
C ARG A 53 8.09 -7.45 14.00
N ARG A 54 8.56 -7.98 12.86
CA ARG A 54 9.27 -7.22 11.80
C ARG A 54 8.37 -6.75 10.66
N GLY A 55 7.05 -6.89 10.79
CA GLY A 55 6.10 -6.52 9.75
C GLY A 55 6.14 -5.03 9.36
N PHE A 56 6.43 -4.15 10.32
CA PHE A 56 6.54 -2.71 10.08
C PHE A 56 7.81 -2.35 9.29
N GLU A 57 8.98 -2.82 9.70
CA GLU A 57 10.26 -2.55 9.02
C GLU A 57 10.22 -3.04 7.57
N ASN A 58 9.73 -4.27 7.36
CA ASN A 58 9.55 -4.82 6.02
C ASN A 58 8.61 -3.97 5.19
N HIS A 59 7.55 -3.40 5.78
CA HIS A 59 6.65 -2.50 5.08
C HIS A 59 7.36 -1.21 4.66
N VAL A 60 8.11 -0.58 5.57
CA VAL A 60 8.86 0.67 5.30
C VAL A 60 9.87 0.45 4.17
N HIS A 61 10.68 -0.61 4.25
CA HIS A 61 11.66 -0.92 3.19
C HIS A 61 10.99 -1.18 1.83
N GLN A 62 9.81 -1.80 1.81
CA GLN A 62 9.06 -1.98 0.55
C GLN A 62 8.56 -0.65 0.01
N VAL A 63 8.04 0.24 0.85
CA VAL A 63 7.61 1.59 0.43
C VAL A 63 8.77 2.36 -0.19
N GLU A 64 9.92 2.41 0.49
CA GLU A 64 11.13 3.08 -0.01
C GLU A 64 11.59 2.51 -1.35
N ARG A 65 11.63 1.18 -1.47
CA ARG A 65 11.95 0.51 -2.73
C ARG A 65 10.97 0.90 -3.83
N LEU A 66 9.67 0.93 -3.54
CA LEU A 66 8.65 1.28 -4.54
C LEU A 66 8.75 2.72 -5.00
N GLN A 67 9.11 3.66 -4.11
CA GLN A 67 9.34 5.06 -4.45
C GLN A 67 10.60 5.25 -5.29
N ALA A 68 11.67 4.52 -4.96
CA ALA A 68 12.96 4.66 -5.63
C ALA A 68 12.95 4.19 -7.09
N LEU A 69 12.05 3.28 -7.48
CA LEU A 69 12.00 2.85 -8.87
C LEU A 69 11.09 3.71 -9.77
N PRO A 70 11.36 3.79 -11.09
CA PRO A 70 10.62 4.64 -12.03
C PRO A 70 9.16 4.22 -12.18
N ALA A 71 8.33 5.00 -12.86
CA ALA A 71 6.91 4.68 -13.08
C ALA A 71 6.72 3.22 -13.54
N ALA A 72 5.75 2.53 -12.94
CA ALA A 72 5.43 1.17 -13.32
C ALA A 72 5.02 1.16 -14.80
N PRO A 73 5.52 0.23 -15.62
CA PRO A 73 5.01 0.11 -16.99
C PRO A 73 3.51 -0.14 -16.90
N THR A 74 2.73 0.67 -17.61
CA THR A 74 1.31 0.46 -17.81
C THR A 74 1.14 -0.90 -18.46
N ARG A 75 0.92 -1.94 -17.64
CA ARG A 75 0.51 -3.26 -18.14
C ARG A 75 -0.87 -3.06 -18.73
N THR A 76 -0.92 -2.75 -20.02
CA THR A 76 -2.12 -2.92 -20.81
C THR A 76 -2.51 -4.38 -20.62
N ARG A 77 -3.67 -4.62 -20.00
CA ARG A 77 -4.25 -5.96 -20.04
C ARG A 77 -4.59 -6.19 -21.51
N LYS A 78 -3.71 -6.85 -22.28
CA LYS A 78 -4.15 -7.47 -23.53
C LYS A 78 -5.35 -8.33 -23.15
N GLY A 79 -6.50 -7.98 -23.72
CA GLY A 79 -7.76 -8.67 -23.50
C GLY A 79 -7.53 -10.16 -23.63
N LYS A 80 -7.97 -10.91 -22.62
CA LYS A 80 -8.14 -12.34 -22.75
C LYS A 80 -9.34 -12.53 -23.65
N GLY A 81 -9.09 -12.52 -24.97
CA GLY A 81 -10.05 -12.98 -25.97
C GLY A 81 -10.42 -14.41 -25.59
N ARG A 82 -11.70 -14.61 -25.31
CA ARG A 82 -12.36 -15.90 -25.36
C ARG A 82 -13.02 -16.00 -26.71
#